data_AF-A0A425WNF0-F1
#
_entry.id   AF-A0A425WNF0-F1
#
_cell.length_a   1.000
_cell.length_b   1.000
_cell.length_c   1.000
_cell.angle_alpha   90.00
_cell.angle_beta   90.00
_cell.angle_gamma   90.00
#
_symmetry.space_group_name_H-M   'P 1'
#
loop_
_entity.id
_entity.type
_entity.pdbx_description
1 polymer ?
#
loop_
_entity_poly.entity_id
_entity_poly.type
_entity_poly.pdbx_seq_one_letter_code
_entity_poly.pdbx_strand_id
1 'polypeptide(L)' 'MALNKVWAPEAWGDYIWWQAQDKKTLRRINALVKDIERNGVSSGTGKPEQLRGDLSGFWSRRIDSQNRLVYRVVGANLKK' A
#
# COMPACT_ATOMS: atom_id res chain seq x y z
N MET A 1 0.71 16.68 -2.79
CA MET A 1 1.33 16.76 -1.45
C MET A 1 2.01 15.43 -1.19
N ALA A 2 3.20 15.42 -0.59
CA ALA A 2 3.89 14.16 -0.28
C ALA A 2 3.26 13.50 0.95
N LEU A 3 2.92 12.22 0.86
CA LEU A 3 2.50 11.43 2.00
C LEU A 3 3.74 10.80 2.66
N ASN A 4 3.87 10.97 3.97
CA ASN A 4 4.85 10.23 4.74
C ASN A 4 4.45 8.74 4.76
N LYS A 5 5.39 7.88 4.37
CA LYS A 5 5.18 6.43 4.30
C LYS A 5 5.75 5.81 5.55
N VAL A 6 4.88 5.32 6.42
CA VAL A 6 5.25 4.63 7.65
C VAL A 6 5.00 3.15 7.43
N TRP A 7 6.01 2.32 7.66
CA TRP A 7 5.95 0.88 7.50
C TRP A 7 5.91 0.20 8.87
N ALA A 8 5.08 -0.84 9.00
CA ALA A 8 5.23 -1.78 10.11
C ALA A 8 6.59 -2.50 9.96
N PRO A 9 7.26 -2.90 11.06
CA PRO A 9 8.56 -3.57 10.99
C PRO A 9 8.58 -4.78 10.05
N GLU A 10 7.52 -5.60 10.08
CA GLU A 10 7.36 -6.80 9.24
C GLU A 10 7.25 -6.40 7.77
N ALA A 11 6.40 -5.42 7.46
CA ALA A 11 6.20 -4.92 6.10
C ALA A 11 7.48 -4.27 5.54
N TRP A 12 8.27 -3.62 6.38
CA TRP A 12 9.58 -3.09 5.99
C TRP A 12 10.57 -4.23 5.69
N GLY A 13 10.60 -5.27 6.53
CA GLY A 13 11.38 -6.48 6.29
C GLY A 13 11.05 -7.14 4.95
N ASP A 14 9.76 -7.34 4.68
CA ASP A 14 9.28 -7.87 3.39
C ASP A 14 9.69 -6.98 2.22
N TYR A 15 9.54 -5.66 2.38
CA TYR A 15 9.93 -4.70 1.35
C TYR A 15 11.42 -4.80 1.01
N ILE A 16 12.30 -4.88 2.02
CA ILE A 16 13.75 -5.08 1.82
C ILE A 16 14.04 -6.44 1.19
N TRP A 17 13.41 -7.51 1.65
CA TRP A 17 13.59 -8.85 1.09
C TRP A 17 13.27 -8.89 -0.40
N TRP A 18 12.15 -8.26 -0.81
CA TRP A 18 11.78 -8.15 -2.23
C TRP A 18 12.79 -7.38 -3.08
N GLN A 19 13.57 -6.45 -2.50
CA GLN A 19 14.62 -5.75 -3.26
C GLN A 19 15.72 -6.67 -3.76
N ALA A 20 16.06 -7.68 -2.96
CA ALA A 20 17.07 -8.68 -3.30
C ALA A 20 16.49 -9.81 -4.15
N GLN A 21 15.26 -10.26 -3.85
CA GLN A 21 14.72 -11.49 -4.41
C GLN A 21 13.98 -11.31 -5.75
N ASP A 22 13.06 -10.34 -5.84
CA ASP A 22 12.27 -10.13 -7.05
C ASP A 22 11.94 -8.65 -7.29
N LYS A 23 12.71 -8.06 -8.20
CA LYS A 23 12.56 -6.67 -8.61
C LYS A 23 11.23 -6.40 -9.32
N LYS A 24 10.57 -7.40 -9.93
CA LYS A 24 9.25 -7.20 -10.54
C LYS A 24 8.20 -6.95 -9.45
N THR A 25 8.20 -7.77 -8.41
CA THR A 25 7.33 -7.58 -7.25
C THR A 25 7.61 -6.25 -6.56
N LEU A 26 8.87 -5.88 -6.32
CA LEU A 26 9.23 -4.56 -5.79
C LEU A 26 8.68 -3.40 -6.63
N ARG A 27 8.85 -3.44 -7.96
CA ARG A 27 8.30 -2.41 -8.85
C ARG A 27 6.79 -2.33 -8.76
N ARG A 28 6.10 -3.47 -8.61
CA ARG A 28 4.64 -3.52 -8.45
C ARG A 28 4.20 -2.86 -7.14
N ILE A 29 4.88 -3.14 -6.03
CA ILE A 29 4.63 -2.49 -4.73
C ILE A 29 4.80 -0.98 -4.85
N ASN A 30 5.93 -0.52 -5.43
CA ASN A 30 6.19 0.91 -5.63
C ASN A 30 5.14 1.59 -6.53
N ALA A 31 4.67 0.90 -7.57
CA ALA A 31 3.60 1.41 -8.43
C ALA A 31 2.28 1.55 -7.67
N LEU A 32 1.92 0.57 -6.83
CA LEU A 32 0.72 0.64 -5.99
C LEU A 32 0.80 1.78 -4.98
N VAL A 33 1.94 1.98 -4.32
CA VAL A 33 2.15 3.09 -3.39
C VAL A 33 1.95 4.44 -4.09
N LYS A 34 2.56 4.64 -5.25
CA LYS A 34 2.39 5.88 -6.05
C LYS A 34 0.94 6.09 -6.48
N ASP A 35 0.25 5.02 -6.84
CA ASP A 35 -1.15 5.08 -7.26
C ASP A 35 -2.07 5.45 -6.08
N ILE A 36 -1.82 4.93 -4.88
CA ILE A 36 -2.52 5.32 -3.65
C ILE A 36 -2.34 6.82 -3.37
N GLU A 37 -1.12 7.35 -3.56
CA GLU A 37 -0.85 8.78 -3.36
C GLU A 37 -1.62 9.68 -4.34
N ARG A 38 -1.86 9.19 -5.57
CA ARG A 38 -2.52 9.96 -6.63
C ARG A 38 -4.05 9.84 -6.59
N ASN A 39 -4.54 8.61 -6.40
CA ASN A 39 -5.94 8.24 -6.61
C ASN A 39 -6.67 7.93 -5.29
N GLY A 40 -5.96 8.00 -4.16
CA GLY A 40 -6.53 7.76 -2.83
C GLY A 40 -6.72 6.28 -2.50
N VAL A 41 -7.46 6.02 -1.42
CA VAL A 41 -7.57 4.67 -0.85
C VAL A 41 -8.49 3.74 -1.62
N SER A 42 -9.59 4.25 -2.19
CA SER A 42 -10.71 3.47 -2.73
C SER A 42 -10.70 3.29 -4.24
N SER A 43 -9.76 3.90 -4.95
CA SER A 43 -9.74 3.89 -6.42
C SER A 43 -8.33 3.63 -6.98
N GLY A 44 -8.26 3.16 -8.23
CA GLY A 44 -7.00 2.90 -8.93
C GLY A 44 -6.65 1.42 -9.04
N THR A 45 -5.36 1.14 -9.21
CA THR A 45 -4.86 -0.18 -9.63
C THR A 45 -4.77 -1.18 -8.48
N GLY A 46 -4.76 -2.47 -8.81
CA GLY A 46 -4.62 -3.53 -7.82
C GLY A 46 -5.91 -3.91 -7.10
N LYS A 47 -7.08 -3.52 -7.63
CA LYS A 47 -8.41 -3.86 -7.08
C LYS A 47 -8.49 -3.50 -5.58
N PRO A 48 -8.59 -2.21 -5.25
CA PRO A 48 -8.68 -1.76 -3.87
C PRO A 48 -9.89 -2.39 -3.17
N GLU A 49 -9.65 -3.00 -2.02
CA GLU A 49 -10.67 -3.67 -1.21
C GLU A 49 -10.59 -3.14 0.22
N GLN A 50 -11.71 -2.64 0.76
CA GLN A 50 -11.79 -2.21 2.16
C GLN A 50 -11.87 -3.43 3.07
N LEU A 51 -11.00 -3.49 4.07
CA LEU A 51 -10.99 -4.58 5.05
C LEU A 51 -12.03 -4.33 6.16
N ARG A 52 -12.47 -5.43 6.79
CA ARG A 52 -13.55 -5.45 7.80
C ARG A 52 -13.07 -6.12 9.10
N GLY A 53 -13.89 -6.05 10.15
CA GLY A 53 -13.57 -6.63 11.45
C GLY A 53 -12.42 -5.88 12.14
N ASP A 54 -11.46 -6.62 12.69
CA ASP A 54 -10.29 -6.04 13.38
C ASP A 54 -9.39 -5.19 12.48
N LEU A 55 -9.51 -5.36 11.15
CA LEU A 55 -8.80 -4.58 10.14
C LEU A 55 -9.66 -3.45 9.55
N SER A 56 -10.78 -3.10 10.19
CA SER A 56 -11.62 -1.99 9.74
C SER A 56 -10.82 -0.68 9.68
N GLY A 57 -10.95 0.04 8.56
CA GLY A 57 -10.17 1.24 8.27
C GLY A 57 -8.87 0.99 7.50
N PHE A 58 -8.47 -0.28 7.31
CA PHE A 58 -7.42 -0.67 6.38
C PHE A 58 -7.98 -1.02 5.00
N TRP A 59 -7.09 -1.00 4.02
CA TRP A 59 -7.32 -1.30 2.62
C TRP A 59 -6.29 -2.32 2.15
N SER A 60 -6.70 -3.16 1.20
CA SER A 60 -5.85 -4.14 0.55
C SER A 60 -5.80 -3.86 -0.95
N ARG A 61 -4.62 -4.02 -1.56
CA ARG A 61 -4.44 -4.07 -3.01
C ARG A 61 -3.61 -5.28 -3.41
N ARG A 62 -3.96 -5.87 -4.54
CA ARG A 62 -3.28 -7.02 -5.15
C ARG A 62 -1.94 -6.61 -5.72
N ILE A 63 -0.88 -7.15 -5.13
CA ILE A 63 0.46 -7.15 -5.70
C ILE A 63 0.45 -8.17 -6.85
N ASP A 64 0.04 -9.40 -6.55
CA ASP A 64 -0.18 -10.51 -7.48
C ASP A 64 -1.39 -11.36 -7.04
N SER A 65 -1.47 -12.64 -7.45
CA SER A 65 -2.54 -13.56 -7.05
C SER A 65 -2.53 -13.86 -5.55
N GLN A 66 -1.36 -13.96 -4.92
CA GLN A 66 -1.17 -14.40 -3.53
C GLN A 66 -0.90 -13.22 -2.58
N ASN A 67 -0.09 -12.26 -2.99
CA ASN A 67 0.41 -11.19 -2.13
C ASN A 67 -0.49 -9.96 -2.14
N ARG A 68 -0.58 -9.27 -0.99
CA ARG A 68 -1.39 -8.06 -0.80
C ARG A 68 -0.58 -6.96 -0.15
N LEU A 69 -0.71 -5.73 -0.67
CA LEU A 69 -0.31 -4.53 0.03
C LEU A 69 -1.47 -4.10 0.92
N VAL A 70 -1.30 -4.25 2.24
CA VAL A 70 -2.28 -3.77 3.23
C VAL A 70 -1.82 -2.43 3.78
N TYR A 71 -2.69 -1.43 3.75
CA TYR A 71 -2.35 -0.05 4.12
C TYR A 71 -3.55 0.71 4.67
N ARG A 72 -3.29 1.87 5.29
CA ARG A 72 -4.30 2.88 5.60
C ARG A 72 -3.70 4.26 5.35
N VAL A 73 -4.55 5.25 5.09
CA VAL A 73 -4.14 6.65 5.01
C VAL A 73 -4.72 7.38 6.22
N VAL A 74 -3.86 7.93 7.06
CA VAL A 74 -4.23 8.68 8.26
C VAL A 74 -3.79 10.11 8.07
N GLY A 75 -4.67 11.07 8.33
CA GLY A 75 -4.34 12.49 8.25
C GLY A 75 -3.95 12.93 6.83
N ALA A 76 -4.90 12.87 5.89
CA ALA A 76 -4.79 13.73 4.73
C ALA A 76 -4.83 15.17 5.27
N ASN A 77 -3.71 15.90 5.20
CA ASN A 77 -3.67 17.31 5.60
C ASN A 77 -4.82 18.04 4.89
N LEU A 78 -5.91 18.31 5.64
CA LEU A 78 -6.91 19.31 5.28
C LEU A 78 -6.14 20.63 5.24
N LYS A 79 -5.77 21.09 4.04
CA LYS A 79 -5.39 22.48 3.90
C LYS A 79 -6.64 23.31 4.21
N LYS A 80 -6.54 24.15 5.25
CA LYS A 80 -7.28 25.41 5.30
C LYS A 80 -7.00 26.22 4.04
#